data_AF-A0AAV3UTY8-F1
#
_entry.id   AF-A0AAV3UTY8-F1
#
_cell.length_a   1.000
_cell.length_b   1.000
_cell.length_c   1.000
_cell.angle_alpha   90.00
_cell.angle_beta   90.00
_cell.angle_gamma   90.00
#
_symmetry.space_group_name_H-M   'P 1'
#
loop_
_entity.id
_entity.type
_entity.pdbx_description
1 polymer ?
#
loop_
_entity_poly.entity_id
_entity_poly.type
_entity_poly.pdbx_seq_one_letter_code
_entity_poly.pdbx_strand_id
1 'polypeptide(L)'
;MSKAKALEIRKHWEENGTKQLKMSKRPSCDLSDGVLKSDFELAQNIQKRMSHLAEVLALLHKIYFENTELYGDKFLAFVGNEVVREWPWKDFPFISEKALELLEQSENYKDISGKLPFEVKDKNTREAFKSLRYEHWTPISFFRDVFHSHEPIDKSTYYHLLVSFYRVVWITQEEDSQLNKMHRSWRPSNTYEQLGIKIVSHDVWAAINKEKT
;
A
#
# COMPACT_ATOMS: atom_id res chain seq x y z
N MET A 1 -27.40 -4.80 18.24
CA MET A 1 -28.11 -3.56 17.83
C MET A 1 -29.59 -3.85 17.69
N SER A 2 -30.48 -2.96 18.15
CA SER A 2 -31.93 -3.15 18.06
C SER A 2 -32.51 -2.66 16.73
N LYS A 3 -33.63 -3.24 16.28
CA LYS A 3 -34.36 -2.83 15.07
C LYS A 3 -34.73 -1.34 15.09
N ALA A 4 -35.09 -0.81 16.26
CA ALA A 4 -35.40 0.59 16.45
C ALA A 4 -34.21 1.51 16.10
N LYS A 5 -32.99 1.13 16.54
CA LYS A 5 -31.79 1.92 16.25
C LYS A 5 -31.45 1.93 14.75
N ALA A 6 -31.65 0.81 14.06
CA ALA A 6 -31.45 0.74 12.61
C ALA A 6 -32.41 1.68 11.84
N LEU A 7 -33.68 1.75 12.27
CA LEU A 7 -34.67 2.65 11.68
C LEU A 7 -34.34 4.13 11.95
N GLU A 8 -33.84 4.46 13.13
CA GLU A 8 -33.37 5.81 13.46
C GLU A 8 -32.21 6.23 12.54
N ILE A 9 -31.24 5.35 12.31
CA ILE A 9 -30.12 5.60 11.38
C ILE A 9 -30.64 5.82 9.96
N ARG A 10 -31.60 4.99 9.50
CA ARG A 10 -32.20 5.13 8.17
C ARG A 10 -32.90 6.48 8.02
N LYS A 11 -33.72 6.86 9.00
CA LYS A 11 -34.43 8.15 9.00
C LYS A 11 -33.45 9.32 8.93
N HIS A 12 -32.36 9.27 9.71
CA HIS A 12 -31.32 10.29 9.66
C HIS A 12 -30.69 10.40 8.27
N TRP A 13 -30.38 9.27 7.61
CA TRP A 13 -29.84 9.29 6.24
C TRP A 13 -30.81 9.87 5.22
N GLU A 14 -32.11 9.56 5.32
CA GLU A 14 -33.15 10.11 4.44
C GLU A 14 -33.29 11.63 4.59
N GLU A 15 -33.16 12.14 5.81
CA GLU A 15 -33.27 13.58 6.11
C GLU A 15 -32.03 14.39 5.67
N ASN A 16 -30.84 13.79 5.70
CA ASN A 16 -29.58 14.50 5.50
C ASN A 16 -28.90 14.21 4.15
N GLY A 17 -29.42 13.23 3.41
CA GLY A 17 -28.91 12.84 2.09
C GLY A 17 -27.51 12.21 2.12
N THR A 18 -26.94 12.04 0.92
CA THR A 18 -25.58 11.51 0.75
C THR A 18 -24.57 12.64 0.67
N LYS A 19 -23.55 12.62 1.55
CA LYS A 19 -22.34 13.43 1.34
C LYS A 19 -21.46 12.73 0.33
N GLN A 20 -21.12 13.40 -0.76
CA GLN A 20 -20.11 12.89 -1.69
C GLN A 20 -18.75 12.87 -0.98
N LEU A 21 -18.18 11.67 -0.81
CA LEU A 21 -16.87 11.51 -0.22
C LEU A 21 -15.79 11.92 -1.24
N LYS A 22 -14.95 12.90 -0.89
CA LYS A 22 -13.77 13.24 -1.68
C LYS A 22 -12.61 12.33 -1.24
N MET A 23 -12.29 11.34 -2.06
CA MET A 23 -11.29 10.30 -1.73
C MET A 23 -9.82 10.76 -1.84
N SER A 24 -9.55 11.99 -2.27
CA SER A 24 -8.18 12.44 -2.60
C SER A 24 -7.45 13.16 -1.46
N LYS A 25 -8.06 13.31 -0.28
CA LYS A 25 -7.46 14.10 0.79
C LYS A 25 -6.52 13.24 1.64
N ARG A 26 -5.30 13.74 1.81
CA ARG A 26 -4.36 13.16 2.75
C ARG A 26 -4.92 13.23 4.18
N PRO A 27 -4.66 12.22 5.04
CA PRO A 27 -5.13 12.24 6.42
C PRO A 27 -4.55 13.44 7.16
N SER A 28 -5.37 14.08 8.00
CA SER A 28 -4.94 15.27 8.76
C SER A 28 -3.74 15.00 9.67
N CYS A 29 -3.58 13.76 10.15
CA CYS A 29 -2.44 13.38 10.98
C CYS A 29 -1.09 13.41 10.26
N ASP A 30 -1.07 13.44 8.92
CA ASP A 30 0.14 13.54 8.10
C ASP A 30 0.54 15.00 7.81
N LEU A 31 -0.27 15.95 8.29
CA LEU A 31 -0.08 17.37 8.02
C LEU A 31 0.17 18.14 9.33
N SER A 32 1.03 19.14 9.25
CA SER A 32 1.16 20.22 10.23
C SER A 32 0.91 21.54 9.49
N ASP A 33 -0.15 22.26 9.86
CA ASP A 33 -0.56 23.52 9.20
C ASP A 33 -0.68 23.44 7.67
N GLY A 34 -1.15 22.29 7.17
CA GLY A 34 -1.32 22.04 5.74
C GLY A 34 -0.04 21.63 4.99
N VAL A 35 1.09 21.54 5.69
CA VAL A 35 2.37 21.05 5.17
C VAL A 35 2.58 19.60 5.60
N LEU A 36 3.20 18.78 4.75
CA LEU A 36 3.56 17.42 5.12
C LEU A 36 4.49 17.42 6.33
N LYS A 37 4.21 16.52 7.27
CA LYS A 37 5.10 16.24 8.39
C LYS A 37 6.43 15.64 7.94
N SER A 38 7.37 15.56 8.88
CA SER A 38 8.65 14.91 8.65
C SER A 38 8.47 13.45 8.21
N ASP A 39 9.43 12.94 7.43
CA ASP A 39 9.40 11.55 6.95
C ASP A 39 9.30 10.53 8.09
N PHE A 40 9.93 10.83 9.22
CA PHE A 40 9.85 10.01 10.43
C PHE A 40 8.41 9.92 10.97
N GLU A 41 7.72 11.05 11.11
CA GLU A 41 6.32 11.06 11.57
C GLU A 41 5.37 10.40 10.57
N LEU A 42 5.57 10.64 9.26
CA LEU A 42 4.79 9.98 8.21
C LEU A 42 4.98 8.46 8.30
N ALA A 43 6.22 8.01 8.51
CA ALA A 43 6.51 6.60 8.62
C ALA A 43 5.84 5.95 9.84
N GLN A 44 5.83 6.62 10.99
CA GLN A 44 5.07 6.17 12.18
C GLN A 44 3.56 6.06 11.90
N ASN A 45 2.98 7.03 11.20
CA ASN A 45 1.58 6.99 10.82
C ASN A 45 1.27 5.81 9.88
N ILE A 46 2.15 5.55 8.90
CA ILE A 46 2.00 4.41 8.00
C ILE A 46 2.10 3.09 8.78
N GLN A 47 3.06 2.95 9.70
CA GLN A 47 3.16 1.75 10.55
C GLN A 47 1.88 1.52 11.35
N LYS A 48 1.28 2.58 11.90
CA LYS A 48 0.01 2.48 12.61
C LYS A 48 -1.11 2.00 11.67
N ARG A 49 -1.17 2.53 10.44
CA ARG A 49 -2.13 2.08 9.42
C ARG A 49 -1.91 0.63 9.02
N MET A 50 -0.66 0.18 8.87
CA MET A 50 -0.32 -1.21 8.60
C MET A 50 -0.70 -2.13 9.77
N SER A 51 -0.52 -1.69 11.01
CA SER A 51 -0.95 -2.45 12.19
C SER A 51 -2.48 -2.60 12.23
N HIS A 52 -3.22 -1.55 11.88
CA HIS A 52 -4.68 -1.64 11.75
C HIS A 52 -5.10 -2.52 10.57
N LEU A 53 -4.41 -2.45 9.43
CA LEU A 53 -4.66 -3.36 8.31
C LEU A 53 -4.44 -4.82 8.74
N ALA A 54 -3.34 -5.11 9.45
CA ALA A 54 -3.04 -6.44 9.96
C ALA A 54 -4.15 -6.98 10.86
N GLU A 55 -4.73 -6.11 11.71
CA GLU A 55 -5.87 -6.46 12.55
C GLU A 55 -7.11 -6.81 11.73
N VAL A 56 -7.43 -6.01 10.71
CA VAL A 56 -8.54 -6.29 9.79
C VAL A 56 -8.30 -7.58 9.02
N LEU A 57 -7.09 -7.83 8.54
CA LEU A 57 -6.75 -9.07 7.82
C LEU A 57 -6.89 -10.30 8.73
N ALA A 58 -6.41 -10.25 9.97
CA ALA A 58 -6.58 -11.34 10.93
C ALA A 58 -8.07 -11.65 11.19
N LEU A 59 -8.90 -10.60 11.34
CA LEU A 59 -10.34 -10.77 11.52
C LEU A 59 -11.01 -11.39 10.28
N LEU A 60 -10.69 -10.88 9.08
CA LEU A 60 -11.25 -11.40 7.83
C LEU A 60 -10.77 -12.82 7.54
N HIS A 61 -9.52 -13.17 7.87
CA HIS A 61 -8.98 -14.52 7.69
C HIS A 61 -9.72 -15.51 8.55
N LYS A 62 -9.99 -15.15 9.82
CA LYS A 62 -10.83 -15.95 10.70
C LYS A 62 -12.24 -16.16 10.12
N ILE A 63 -12.90 -15.09 9.68
CA ILE A 63 -14.24 -15.17 9.07
C ILE A 63 -14.24 -16.08 7.84
N TYR A 64 -13.26 -15.91 6.95
CA TYR A 64 -13.12 -16.71 5.75
C TYR A 64 -12.92 -18.19 6.08
N PHE A 65 -11.97 -18.50 6.98
CA PHE A 65 -11.64 -19.87 7.34
C PHE A 65 -12.83 -20.61 7.95
N GLU A 66 -13.55 -19.96 8.89
CA GLU A 66 -14.75 -20.51 9.53
C GLU A 66 -15.93 -20.71 8.56
N ASN A 67 -15.91 -20.07 7.39
CA ASN A 67 -17.04 -20.03 6.46
C ASN A 67 -16.58 -20.18 4.99
N THR A 68 -15.58 -21.01 4.75
CA THR A 68 -14.91 -21.11 3.43
C THR A 68 -15.91 -21.39 2.29
N GLU A 69 -16.88 -22.28 2.54
CA GLU A 69 -17.92 -22.66 1.58
C GLU A 69 -18.97 -21.56 1.32
N LEU A 70 -19.14 -20.61 2.25
CA LEU A 70 -20.18 -19.59 2.16
C LEU A 70 -19.84 -18.49 1.15
N TYR A 71 -18.56 -18.13 1.05
CA TYR A 71 -18.16 -16.93 0.32
C TYR A 71 -17.43 -17.18 -1.00
N GLY A 72 -16.76 -18.33 -1.13
CA GLY A 72 -15.94 -18.68 -2.30
C GLY A 72 -14.88 -17.63 -2.64
N ASP A 73 -14.41 -17.66 -3.89
CA ASP A 73 -13.28 -16.85 -4.36
C ASP A 73 -13.55 -15.32 -4.33
N LYS A 74 -14.82 -14.91 -4.30
CA LYS A 74 -15.18 -13.48 -4.23
C LYS A 74 -14.71 -12.83 -2.94
N PHE A 75 -14.65 -13.56 -1.82
CA PHE A 75 -14.10 -13.03 -0.57
C PHE A 75 -12.60 -12.74 -0.70
N LEU A 76 -11.86 -13.68 -1.29
CA LEU A 76 -10.43 -13.54 -1.54
C LEU A 76 -10.14 -12.38 -2.49
N ALA A 77 -10.98 -12.19 -3.53
CA ALA A 77 -10.89 -11.04 -4.42
C ALA A 77 -11.17 -9.71 -3.68
N PHE A 78 -12.18 -9.67 -2.80
CA PHE A 78 -12.48 -8.52 -1.94
C PHE A 78 -11.29 -8.17 -1.03
N VAL A 79 -10.71 -9.16 -0.34
CA VAL A 79 -9.54 -8.95 0.53
C VAL A 79 -8.38 -8.36 -0.25
N GLY A 80 -8.04 -8.92 -1.42
CA GLY A 80 -6.94 -8.40 -2.23
C GLY A 80 -7.21 -7.00 -2.79
N ASN A 81 -8.34 -6.82 -3.47
CA ASN A 81 -8.61 -5.61 -4.27
C ASN A 81 -9.22 -4.46 -3.47
N GLU A 82 -10.07 -4.74 -2.48
CA GLU A 82 -10.81 -3.68 -1.78
C GLU A 82 -10.25 -3.40 -0.39
N VAL A 83 -9.59 -4.39 0.23
CA VAL A 83 -8.99 -4.21 1.56
C VAL A 83 -7.51 -3.90 1.44
N VAL A 84 -6.70 -4.82 0.91
CA VAL A 84 -5.25 -4.64 0.83
C VAL A 84 -4.91 -3.53 -0.15
N ARG A 85 -5.33 -3.58 -1.42
CA ARG A 85 -4.96 -2.54 -2.40
C ARG A 85 -5.40 -1.15 -1.96
N GLU A 86 -6.68 -0.98 -1.64
CA GLU A 86 -7.28 0.34 -1.34
C GLU A 86 -7.06 0.81 0.10
N TRP A 87 -6.34 0.06 0.95
CA TRP A 87 -6.07 0.52 2.31
C TRP A 87 -5.38 1.88 2.29
N PRO A 88 -5.90 2.87 3.04
CA PRO A 88 -5.53 4.27 2.86
C PRO A 88 -4.09 4.54 3.28
N TRP A 89 -3.35 5.21 2.40
CA TRP A 89 -2.08 5.88 2.72
C TRP A 89 -1.09 5.01 3.51
N LYS A 90 -0.94 3.75 3.07
CA LYS A 90 -0.02 2.77 3.66
C LYS A 90 1.26 2.57 2.87
N ASP A 91 1.39 3.26 1.75
CA ASP A 91 2.46 3.06 0.81
C ASP A 91 3.75 3.71 1.29
N PHE A 92 4.84 2.94 1.27
CA PHE A 92 6.20 3.44 1.34
C PHE A 92 6.82 3.32 -0.05
N PRO A 93 6.92 4.42 -0.81
CA PRO A 93 7.53 4.36 -2.12
C PRO A 93 9.04 4.19 -1.94
N PHE A 94 9.53 3.06 -2.41
CA PHE A 94 10.93 2.83 -2.73
C PHE A 94 11.19 3.26 -4.16
N ILE A 95 12.46 3.35 -4.52
CA ILE A 95 12.86 3.72 -5.87
C ILE A 95 14.04 2.87 -6.32
N SER A 96 14.02 2.42 -7.57
CA SER A 96 15.20 1.80 -8.19
C SER A 96 16.28 2.85 -8.48
N GLU A 97 17.55 2.45 -8.48
CA GLU A 97 18.66 3.35 -8.83
C GLU A 97 18.41 4.03 -10.20
N LYS A 98 17.97 3.27 -11.21
CA LYS A 98 17.67 3.82 -12.54
C LYS A 98 16.50 4.79 -12.54
N ALA A 99 15.43 4.51 -11.79
CA ALA A 99 14.32 5.44 -11.67
C ALA A 99 14.75 6.73 -10.95
N LEU A 100 15.63 6.62 -9.95
CA LEU A 100 16.18 7.76 -9.22
C LEU A 100 17.03 8.63 -10.16
N GLU A 101 17.93 8.04 -10.94
CA GLU A 101 18.74 8.76 -11.93
C GLU A 101 17.88 9.57 -12.91
N LEU A 102 16.77 8.99 -13.40
CA LEU A 102 15.84 9.70 -14.30
C LEU A 102 15.14 10.88 -13.61
N LEU A 103 14.80 10.73 -12.33
CA LEU A 103 14.17 11.78 -11.55
C LEU A 103 15.17 12.90 -11.23
N GLU A 104 16.41 12.57 -10.87
CA GLU A 104 17.48 13.53 -10.58
C GLU A 104 17.91 14.35 -11.82
N GLN A 105 17.72 13.82 -13.02
CA GLN A 105 17.91 14.57 -14.28
C GLN A 105 16.82 15.64 -14.50
N SER A 106 15.71 15.60 -13.76
CA SER A 106 14.66 16.61 -13.85
C SER A 106 15.10 17.91 -13.21
N GLU A 107 15.02 19.00 -13.96
CA GLU A 107 15.31 20.34 -13.44
C GLU A 107 14.42 20.65 -12.23
N ASN A 108 15.02 21.05 -11.10
CA ASN A 108 14.37 21.31 -9.81
C ASN A 108 13.76 20.08 -9.12
N TYR A 109 14.29 18.88 -9.39
CA TYR A 109 13.91 17.68 -8.66
C TYR A 109 13.97 17.91 -7.14
N LYS A 110 12.89 17.51 -6.47
CA LYS A 110 12.81 17.41 -5.02
C LYS A 110 12.36 16.01 -4.69
N ASP A 111 12.85 15.49 -3.57
CA ASP A 111 12.44 14.19 -3.10
C ASP A 111 10.90 14.07 -3.05
N ILE A 112 10.42 13.05 -3.76
CA ILE A 112 9.00 12.69 -3.90
C ILE A 112 8.63 11.50 -3.02
N SER A 113 9.54 11.05 -2.16
CA SER A 113 9.29 10.00 -1.20
C SER A 113 8.05 10.30 -0.36
N GLY A 114 7.23 9.28 -0.16
CA GLY A 114 5.94 9.39 0.52
C GLY A 114 4.87 10.23 -0.20
N LYS A 115 5.08 10.65 -1.46
CA LYS A 115 4.09 11.38 -2.28
C LYS A 115 3.47 10.47 -3.34
N LEU A 116 2.17 10.55 -3.47
CA LEU A 116 1.43 9.98 -4.59
C LEU A 116 1.63 10.84 -5.85
N PRO A 117 1.49 10.27 -7.06
CA PRO A 117 1.73 10.99 -8.31
C PRO A 117 0.97 12.31 -8.44
N PHE A 118 -0.25 12.38 -7.91
CA PHE A 118 -1.09 13.57 -7.97
C PHE A 118 -0.69 14.65 -6.94
N GLU A 119 0.13 14.33 -5.95
CA GLU A 119 0.67 15.29 -4.98
C GLU A 119 1.90 16.04 -5.50
N VAL A 120 2.55 15.50 -6.54
CA VAL A 120 3.71 16.12 -7.20
C VAL A 120 3.20 17.16 -8.20
N LYS A 121 3.45 18.45 -7.91
CA LYS A 121 2.99 19.57 -8.74
C LYS A 121 4.01 20.01 -9.79
N ASP A 122 5.28 19.72 -9.57
CA ASP A 122 6.36 20.11 -10.47
C ASP A 122 6.19 19.43 -11.85
N LYS A 123 6.24 20.24 -12.91
CA LYS A 123 5.93 19.77 -14.27
C LYS A 123 7.01 18.83 -14.80
N ASN A 124 8.28 19.11 -14.52
CA ASN A 124 9.41 18.33 -15.03
C ASN A 124 9.44 16.95 -14.37
N THR A 125 9.26 16.91 -13.05
CA THR A 125 9.14 15.67 -12.27
C THR A 125 7.95 14.82 -12.76
N ARG A 126 6.81 15.45 -13.06
CA ARG A 126 5.64 14.74 -13.64
C ARG A 126 5.90 14.20 -15.04
N GLU A 127 6.75 14.84 -15.83
CA GLU A 127 7.13 14.34 -17.14
C GLU A 127 8.00 13.08 -16.99
N ALA A 128 8.95 13.07 -16.05
CA ALA A 128 9.75 11.90 -15.73
C ALA A 128 8.88 10.68 -15.31
N PHE A 129 7.76 10.90 -14.62
CA PHE A 129 6.81 9.82 -14.30
C PHE A 129 6.27 9.06 -15.49
N LYS A 130 6.23 9.65 -16.70
CA LYS A 130 5.81 8.90 -17.88
C LYS A 130 6.75 7.74 -18.17
N SER A 131 8.04 7.89 -17.86
CA SER A 131 9.08 6.87 -18.01
C SER A 131 9.18 5.91 -16.83
N LEU A 132 8.35 6.10 -15.79
CA LEU A 132 8.34 5.26 -14.60
C LEU A 132 7.04 4.44 -14.48
N ARG A 133 7.09 3.42 -13.65
CA ARG A 133 5.97 2.55 -13.28
C ARG A 133 5.94 2.40 -11.77
N TYR A 134 4.73 2.46 -11.23
CA TYR A 134 4.46 2.19 -9.83
C TYR A 134 4.10 0.72 -9.68
N GLU A 135 4.94 -0.03 -8.99
CA GLU A 135 4.81 -1.47 -8.92
C GLU A 135 4.82 -1.97 -7.48
N HIS A 136 4.06 -3.03 -7.20
CA HIS A 136 4.14 -3.72 -5.92
C HIS A 136 5.31 -4.70 -5.95
N TRP A 137 6.20 -4.62 -4.96
CA TRP A 137 7.32 -5.56 -4.81
C TRP A 137 6.81 -7.00 -4.80
N THR A 138 5.83 -7.25 -3.92
CA THR A 138 5.12 -8.52 -3.81
C THR A 138 3.74 -8.35 -4.45
N PRO A 139 3.30 -9.28 -5.31
CA PRO A 139 1.96 -9.21 -5.90
C PRO A 139 0.88 -9.11 -4.82
N ILE A 140 -0.13 -8.24 -5.01
CA ILE A 140 -1.24 -8.09 -4.05
C ILE A 140 -1.94 -9.43 -3.78
N SER A 141 -1.96 -10.34 -4.77
CA SER A 141 -2.53 -11.67 -4.61
C SER A 141 -1.89 -12.47 -3.47
N PHE A 142 -0.61 -12.24 -3.16
CA PHE A 142 0.07 -12.88 -2.04
C PHE A 142 -0.75 -12.81 -0.74
N PHE A 143 -1.30 -11.64 -0.41
CA PHE A 143 -2.01 -11.44 0.84
C PHE A 143 -3.35 -12.17 0.91
N ARG A 144 -4.06 -12.37 -0.22
CA ARG A 144 -5.25 -13.24 -0.25
C ARG A 144 -4.85 -14.72 -0.32
N ASP A 145 -3.71 -15.04 -0.92
CA ASP A 145 -3.26 -16.42 -1.06
C ASP A 145 -2.88 -16.99 0.31
N VAL A 146 -2.42 -16.15 1.25
CA VAL A 146 -2.27 -16.51 2.68
C VAL A 146 -3.58 -17.04 3.26
N PHE A 147 -4.72 -16.43 2.95
CA PHE A 147 -6.03 -16.87 3.46
C PHE A 147 -6.38 -18.27 2.96
N HIS A 148 -6.01 -18.56 1.71
CA HIS A 148 -6.33 -19.83 1.06
C HIS A 148 -5.38 -20.97 1.46
N SER A 149 -4.12 -20.64 1.77
CA SER A 149 -3.05 -21.64 1.95
C SER A 149 -2.67 -21.92 3.41
N HIS A 150 -3.18 -21.12 4.36
CA HIS A 150 -2.80 -21.22 5.76
C HIS A 150 -4.02 -21.12 6.68
N GLU A 151 -3.91 -21.75 7.86
CA GLU A 151 -4.82 -21.46 8.98
C GLU A 151 -4.77 -19.98 9.38
N PRO A 152 -5.80 -19.45 10.06
CA PRO A 152 -5.84 -18.07 10.52
C PRO A 152 -4.59 -17.68 11.29
N ILE A 153 -3.86 -16.70 10.77
CA ILE A 153 -2.68 -16.13 11.44
C ILE A 153 -3.06 -14.87 12.21
N ASP A 154 -2.27 -14.56 13.23
CA ASP A 154 -2.54 -13.46 14.13
C ASP A 154 -2.15 -12.08 13.54
N LYS A 155 -2.58 -11.03 14.23
CA LYS A 155 -2.26 -9.64 13.87
C LYS A 155 -0.76 -9.40 13.79
N SER A 156 0.03 -9.99 14.69
CA SER A 156 1.48 -9.80 14.72
C SER A 156 2.13 -10.34 13.44
N THR A 157 1.76 -11.56 13.05
CA THR A 157 2.27 -12.21 11.83
C THR A 157 1.85 -11.42 10.59
N TYR A 158 0.58 -11.00 10.49
CA TYR A 158 0.13 -10.14 9.38
C TYR A 158 0.90 -8.82 9.31
N TYR A 159 1.17 -8.19 10.47
CA TYR A 159 1.94 -6.96 10.51
C TYR A 159 3.37 -7.18 9.97
N HIS A 160 4.03 -8.26 10.36
CA HIS A 160 5.35 -8.62 9.82
C HIS A 160 5.30 -8.91 8.32
N LEU A 161 4.26 -9.58 7.82
CA LEU A 161 4.08 -9.79 6.37
C LEU A 161 3.93 -8.46 5.64
N LEU A 162 3.10 -7.55 6.13
CA LEU A 162 2.89 -6.24 5.51
C LEU A 162 4.16 -5.40 5.51
N VAL A 163 4.81 -5.22 6.65
CA VAL A 163 6.04 -4.41 6.76
C VAL A 163 7.19 -5.00 5.93
N SER A 164 7.28 -6.32 5.83
CA SER A 164 8.35 -6.98 5.09
C SER A 164 8.10 -7.02 3.59
N PHE A 165 6.86 -7.29 3.16
CA PHE A 165 6.54 -7.65 1.78
C PHE A 165 5.59 -6.70 1.07
N TYR A 166 4.77 -5.91 1.78
CA TYR A 166 3.99 -4.83 1.18
C TYR A 166 4.90 -3.61 0.99
N ARG A 167 5.61 -3.61 -0.13
CA ARG A 167 6.46 -2.50 -0.58
C ARG A 167 6.01 -2.11 -1.98
N VAL A 168 6.08 -0.83 -2.26
CA VAL A 168 5.77 -0.26 -3.58
C VAL A 168 7.00 0.46 -4.08
N VAL A 169 7.29 0.32 -5.36
CA VAL A 169 8.56 0.70 -5.94
C VAL A 169 8.33 1.47 -7.23
N TRP A 170 9.00 2.60 -7.36
CA TRP A 170 9.17 3.27 -8.63
C TRP A 170 10.30 2.60 -9.42
N ILE A 171 9.94 2.03 -10.56
CA ILE A 171 10.86 1.39 -11.51
C ILE A 171 10.70 2.02 -12.90
N THR A 172 11.68 1.83 -13.76
CA THR A 172 11.61 2.25 -15.16
C THR A 172 10.66 1.34 -15.98
N GLN A 173 10.22 1.82 -17.15
CA GLN A 173 9.44 0.99 -18.08
C GLN A 173 10.21 -0.26 -18.55
N GLU A 174 11.53 -0.14 -18.75
CA GLU A 174 12.40 -1.26 -19.08
C GLU A 174 12.40 -2.33 -17.98
N GLU A 175 12.56 -1.93 -16.71
CA GLU A 175 12.56 -2.84 -15.57
C GLU A 175 11.20 -3.53 -15.38
N ASP A 176 10.10 -2.77 -15.52
CA ASP A 176 8.74 -3.35 -15.51
C ASP A 176 8.56 -4.39 -16.63
N SER A 177 9.09 -4.09 -17.82
CA SER A 177 9.05 -5.03 -18.95
C SER A 177 9.86 -6.31 -18.68
N GLN A 178 10.99 -6.21 -17.98
CA GLN A 178 11.80 -7.37 -17.59
C GLN A 178 11.08 -8.23 -16.53
N LEU A 179 10.52 -7.59 -15.51
CA LEU A 179 9.75 -8.26 -14.45
C LEU A 179 8.56 -9.03 -15.03
N ASN A 180 7.82 -8.42 -15.95
CA ASN A 180 6.63 -9.02 -16.56
C ASN A 180 6.94 -10.17 -17.52
N LYS A 181 8.13 -10.21 -18.15
CA LYS A 181 8.52 -11.31 -19.04
C LYS A 181 8.74 -12.63 -18.29
N MET A 182 9.31 -12.58 -17.09
CA MET A 182 9.67 -13.79 -16.35
C MET A 182 8.67 -14.17 -15.26
N HIS A 183 8.09 -13.18 -14.57
CA HIS A 183 7.48 -13.38 -13.25
C HIS A 183 6.20 -12.54 -13.04
N ARG A 184 5.33 -12.51 -14.05
CA ARG A 184 4.10 -11.68 -14.02
C ARG A 184 3.12 -12.06 -12.91
N SER A 185 2.92 -13.35 -12.67
CA SER A 185 1.92 -13.87 -11.73
C SER A 185 2.53 -14.40 -10.43
N TRP A 186 3.82 -14.72 -10.47
CA TRP A 186 4.57 -15.32 -9.37
C TRP A 186 5.98 -14.76 -9.39
N ARG A 187 6.35 -14.05 -8.31
CA ARG A 187 7.63 -13.37 -8.18
C ARG A 187 8.41 -13.92 -7.00
N PRO A 188 9.47 -14.72 -7.23
CA PRO A 188 10.42 -15.10 -6.21
C PRO A 188 11.01 -13.88 -5.49
N SER A 189 11.36 -14.05 -4.21
CA SER A 189 11.91 -12.98 -3.37
C SER A 189 13.20 -12.35 -3.92
N ASN A 190 13.99 -13.11 -4.70
CA ASN A 190 15.26 -12.67 -5.28
C ASN A 190 15.13 -12.17 -6.74
N THR A 191 13.92 -12.02 -7.28
CA THR A 191 13.73 -11.64 -8.70
C THR A 191 14.40 -10.30 -9.04
N TYR A 192 14.28 -9.31 -8.16
CA TYR A 192 14.90 -8.00 -8.36
C TYR A 192 16.43 -8.11 -8.41
N GLU A 193 17.02 -8.88 -7.50
CA GLU A 193 18.46 -9.13 -7.46
C GLU A 193 18.95 -9.85 -8.72
N GLN A 194 18.23 -10.90 -9.16
CA GLN A 194 18.56 -11.66 -10.38
C GLN A 194 18.52 -10.81 -11.65
N LEU A 195 17.60 -9.84 -11.70
CA LEU A 195 17.49 -8.88 -12.80
C LEU A 195 18.45 -7.69 -12.68
N GLY A 196 19.24 -7.62 -11.61
CA GLY A 196 20.12 -6.48 -11.33
C GLY A 196 19.38 -5.18 -11.03
N ILE A 197 18.11 -5.26 -10.63
CA ILE A 197 17.28 -4.11 -10.26
C ILE A 197 17.56 -3.78 -8.79
N LYS A 198 18.42 -2.78 -8.57
CA LYS A 198 18.77 -2.32 -7.23
C LYS A 198 17.76 -1.32 -6.73
N ILE A 199 17.13 -1.65 -5.60
CA ILE A 199 16.15 -0.79 -4.94
C ILE A 199 16.80 -0.06 -3.78
N VAL A 200 16.73 1.26 -3.82
CA VAL A 200 17.25 2.14 -2.77
C VAL A 200 16.17 2.28 -1.70
N SER A 201 16.53 1.98 -0.45
CA SER A 201 15.66 2.20 0.70
C SER A 201 15.68 3.66 1.10
N HIS A 202 14.51 4.20 1.43
CA HIS A 202 14.45 5.45 2.19
C HIS A 202 15.13 5.24 3.56
N ASP A 203 16.09 6.08 3.92
CA ASP A 203 16.90 5.93 5.15
C ASP A 203 16.03 5.76 6.40
N VAL A 204 14.92 6.49 6.47
CA VAL A 204 13.94 6.41 7.55
C VAL A 204 13.35 5.01 7.71
N TRP A 205 13.07 4.29 6.62
CA TRP A 205 12.53 2.93 6.72
C TRP A 205 13.60 1.92 7.17
N ALA A 206 14.84 2.10 6.72
CA ALA A 206 15.97 1.30 7.19
C ALA A 206 16.21 1.50 8.70
N ALA A 207 16.10 2.73 9.19
CA ALA A 207 16.20 3.05 10.61
C ALA A 207 15.06 2.42 11.43
N ILE A 208 13.83 2.51 10.93
CA ILE A 208 12.64 1.97 11.59
C ILE A 208 12.65 0.43 11.69
N ASN A 209 13.20 -0.26 10.69
CA ASN A 209 13.33 -1.72 10.74
C ASN A 209 14.47 -2.19 11.66
N LYS A 210 15.55 -1.41 11.79
CA LYS A 210 16.69 -1.74 12.66
C LYS A 210 16.36 -1.70 14.14
N GLU A 211 15.37 -0.90 14.57
CA GLU A 211 14.94 -0.84 15.97
C GLU A 211 14.14 -2.08 16.44
N LYS A 212 13.88 -3.08 15.57
CA LYS A 212 13.02 -4.23 15.88
C LYS A 212 13.65 -5.61 15.62
N THR A 213 14.95 -5.67 15.31
CA THR A 213 15.79 -6.89 15.33
C THR A 213 16.66 -6.88 16.58
#